data_AF-A0A2E7Q5N2-F1
#
_entry.id   AF-A0A2E7Q5N2-F1
#
_cell.length_a   1.000
_cell.length_b   1.000
_cell.length_c   1.000
_cell.angle_alpha   90.00
_cell.angle_beta   90.00
_cell.angle_gamma   90.00
#
_symmetry.space_group_name_H-M   'P 1'
#
loop_
_entity.id
_entity.type
_entity.pdbx_description
1 polymer ?
#
loop_
_entity_poly.entity_id
_entity_poly.type
_entity_poly.pdbx_seq_one_letter_code
_entity_poly.pdbx_strand_id
1 'polypeptide(L)'
;MGMQMFGKIVRRKRSNFGTGVSVATSLSDLFSPVMTAFAARPEEAELPRSDTATTHGLMAQTKVASNLGLRAVGALSVGDKVLTFDGGMQPITAIHRTIVWQGGPESHRHEWPVSIPQEALGNRSALTLLPEQGVLVESTAARDPFGDPFAVVPATALVGKRGIRRVAPIRPVELTSISFAREEVIYVEGGTLLYCPARTVALDDFLEVPELRYDVLEDDAARILAECIVIEDEIDPRTPEVSPGVLAS
;
A
#
# COMPACT_ATOMS: atom_id res chain seq x y z
N MET A 1 24.15 -5.87 33.03
CA MET A 1 23.93 -4.42 32.87
C MET A 1 22.62 -4.28 32.12
N GLY A 2 21.55 -3.95 32.84
CA GLY A 2 20.19 -3.95 32.30
C GLY A 2 19.82 -2.61 31.68
N MET A 3 18.98 -2.66 30.65
CA MET A 3 18.11 -1.55 30.26
C MET A 3 16.91 -2.14 29.52
N GLN A 4 15.88 -2.50 30.29
CA GLN A 4 14.51 -2.56 29.80
C GLN A 4 13.98 -1.13 29.81
N MET A 5 13.42 -0.66 28.69
CA MET A 5 12.59 0.55 28.66
C MET A 5 11.28 0.25 27.95
N PHE A 6 10.23 0.63 28.66
CA PHE A 6 8.81 0.44 28.39
C PHE A 6 8.29 1.34 27.26
N GLY A 7 7.19 0.91 26.65
CA GLY A 7 6.34 1.76 25.82
C GLY A 7 4.93 1.20 25.64
N LYS A 8 4.17 1.01 26.72
CA LYS A 8 2.73 0.72 26.66
C LYS A 8 1.98 1.97 26.20
N ILE A 9 1.37 1.95 25.01
CA ILE A 9 0.45 3.01 24.58
C ILE A 9 -0.99 2.58 24.90
N VAL A 10 -1.60 3.35 25.80
CA VAL A 10 -2.94 3.20 26.37
C VAL A 10 -3.99 3.80 25.43
N ARG A 11 -4.99 3.00 25.04
CA ARG A 11 -6.20 3.46 24.33
C ARG A 11 -7.04 4.38 25.21
N ARG A 12 -7.33 5.61 24.75
CA ARG A 12 -8.15 6.59 25.46
C ARG A 12 -9.58 6.59 24.92
N LYS A 13 -10.50 6.01 25.71
CA LYS A 13 -11.96 6.03 25.51
C LYS A 13 -12.49 7.45 25.78
N ARG A 14 -13.18 8.09 24.83
CA ARG A 14 -13.95 9.32 25.08
C ARG A 14 -15.44 8.99 25.23
N SER A 15 -16.04 9.70 26.18
CA SER A 15 -17.31 9.49 26.84
C SER A 15 -18.37 10.46 26.29
N ASN A 16 -19.61 9.97 26.19
CA ASN A 16 -20.84 10.71 25.86
C ASN A 16 -21.18 11.82 26.86
N PHE A 17 -21.71 12.92 26.33
CA PHE A 17 -22.62 13.93 26.90
C PHE A 17 -23.18 14.68 25.68
N GLY A 18 -24.44 15.08 25.50
CA GLY A 18 -25.66 15.09 26.30
C GLY A 18 -26.76 15.76 25.44
N THR A 19 -28.00 15.43 25.75
CA THR A 19 -29.29 15.84 25.19
C THR A 19 -29.53 17.36 25.04
N GLY A 20 -30.36 17.76 24.06
CA GLY A 20 -31.04 19.05 24.03
C GLY A 20 -31.94 19.26 22.80
N VAL A 21 -33.26 19.20 22.99
CA VAL A 21 -34.33 19.53 22.02
C VAL A 21 -34.80 20.96 22.26
N SER A 22 -35.04 21.78 21.22
CA SER A 22 -36.27 22.61 21.09
C SER A 22 -36.33 23.54 19.85
N VAL A 23 -37.36 23.29 19.04
CA VAL A 23 -38.43 24.17 18.48
C VAL A 23 -38.11 25.49 17.73
N ALA A 24 -38.82 25.59 16.59
CA ALA A 24 -38.94 26.61 15.55
C ALA A 24 -39.42 28.02 15.95
N THR A 25 -39.11 29.02 15.10
CA THR A 25 -39.97 30.20 14.78
C THR A 25 -39.46 30.86 13.48
N SER A 26 -40.18 30.73 12.36
CA SER A 26 -40.99 31.76 11.68
C SER A 26 -40.31 32.54 10.53
N LEU A 27 -41.15 32.79 9.53
CA LEU A 27 -40.96 33.38 8.19
C LEU A 27 -40.77 34.90 8.19
N SER A 28 -39.91 35.38 7.30
CA SER A 28 -40.01 36.58 6.41
C SER A 28 -38.59 36.82 5.83
N ASP A 29 -38.29 37.34 4.64
CA ASP A 29 -38.99 38.20 3.70
C ASP A 29 -38.44 38.02 2.28
N LEU A 30 -39.30 38.33 1.32
CA LEU A 30 -39.06 38.47 -0.11
C LEU A 30 -38.21 39.70 -0.42
N PHE A 31 -37.11 39.56 -1.16
CA PHE A 31 -36.59 40.63 -2.02
C PHE A 31 -35.92 40.05 -3.26
N SER A 32 -36.47 40.41 -4.43
CA SER A 32 -35.87 40.22 -5.76
C SER A 32 -34.73 41.24 -5.96
N PRO A 33 -33.74 40.99 -6.84
CA PRO A 33 -33.87 41.58 -8.17
C PRO A 33 -33.33 40.73 -9.34
N VAL A 34 -33.88 41.03 -10.51
CA VAL A 34 -33.44 40.63 -11.86
C VAL A 34 -31.96 41.00 -12.08
N MET A 35 -31.14 40.02 -12.49
CA MET A 35 -29.86 40.26 -13.18
C MET A 35 -29.63 39.19 -14.26
N THR A 36 -29.77 39.65 -15.50
CA THR A 36 -28.96 39.34 -16.68
C THR A 36 -28.45 37.89 -16.84
N ALA A 37 -29.09 37.18 -17.76
CA ALA A 37 -28.60 35.93 -18.34
C ALA A 37 -27.23 36.15 -19.01
N PHE A 38 -26.18 35.59 -18.43
CA PHE A 38 -24.89 35.35 -19.10
C PHE A 38 -24.84 33.87 -19.45
N ALA A 39 -24.70 33.57 -20.74
CA ALA A 39 -24.74 32.24 -21.31
C ALA A 39 -23.83 31.26 -20.54
N ALA A 40 -24.44 30.20 -20.00
CA ALA A 40 -23.73 29.07 -19.42
C ALA A 40 -22.83 28.45 -20.50
N ARG A 41 -21.52 28.58 -20.31
CA ARG A 41 -20.53 27.73 -20.98
C ARG A 41 -20.72 26.32 -20.38
N PRO A 42 -20.67 25.24 -21.17
CA PRO A 42 -20.83 23.91 -20.61
C PRO A 42 -19.73 23.70 -19.56
N GLU A 43 -20.17 23.49 -18.33
CA GLU A 43 -19.38 23.00 -17.21
C GLU A 43 -18.82 21.65 -17.65
N GLU A 44 -17.55 21.65 -18.08
CA GLU A 44 -16.78 20.44 -18.24
C GLU A 44 -16.87 19.70 -16.92
N ALA A 45 -17.53 18.53 -16.93
CA ALA A 45 -17.72 17.69 -15.78
C ALA A 45 -16.35 17.36 -15.18
N GLU A 46 -15.95 18.14 -14.17
CA GLU A 46 -14.74 17.92 -13.40
C GLU A 46 -14.96 16.59 -12.67
N LEU A 47 -14.33 15.54 -13.20
CA LEU A 47 -14.30 14.21 -12.60
C LEU A 47 -13.99 14.38 -11.11
N PRO A 48 -14.78 13.76 -10.21
CA PRO A 48 -14.57 13.94 -8.78
C PRO A 48 -13.15 13.49 -8.44
N ARG A 49 -12.30 14.45 -8.04
CA ARG A 49 -10.98 14.15 -7.45
C ARG A 49 -11.28 13.37 -6.18
N SER A 50 -11.07 12.06 -6.24
CA SER A 50 -11.13 11.19 -5.06
C SER A 50 -9.99 11.62 -4.14
N ASP A 51 -10.32 12.35 -3.08
CA ASP A 51 -9.40 12.95 -2.11
C ASP A 51 -8.81 11.93 -1.12
N THR A 52 -8.90 10.63 -1.45
CA THR A 52 -8.18 9.57 -0.75
C THR A 52 -6.86 9.34 -1.48
N ALA A 53 -5.77 9.85 -0.91
CA ALA A 53 -4.42 9.56 -1.39
C ALA A 53 -4.28 8.04 -1.59
N THR A 54 -4.00 7.62 -2.82
CA THR A 54 -3.89 6.20 -3.15
C THR A 54 -2.57 5.68 -2.58
N THR A 55 -2.63 4.96 -1.45
CA THR A 55 -1.45 4.44 -0.73
C THR A 55 -0.97 3.10 -1.27
N HIS A 56 -1.84 2.36 -1.97
CA HIS A 56 -1.54 1.03 -2.48
C HIS A 56 -2.04 0.85 -3.92
N GLY A 57 -1.35 -0.01 -4.66
CA GLY A 57 -1.65 -0.35 -6.04
C GLY A 57 -0.38 -0.69 -6.82
N LEU A 58 -0.58 -1.32 -7.96
CA LEU A 58 0.49 -1.86 -8.79
C LEU A 58 0.52 -1.15 -10.14
N MET A 59 1.70 -0.94 -10.70
CA MET A 59 1.79 -0.47 -12.08
C MET A 59 1.17 -1.51 -13.00
N ALA A 60 0.43 -1.11 -14.03
CA ALA A 60 -0.34 -2.06 -14.87
C ALA A 60 0.48 -3.23 -15.44
N GLN A 61 1.79 -3.03 -15.66
CA GLN A 61 2.72 -4.04 -16.16
C GLN A 61 3.36 -4.93 -15.08
N THR A 62 3.21 -4.56 -13.80
CA THR A 62 3.75 -5.33 -12.68
C THR A 62 3.16 -6.73 -12.70
N LYS A 63 4.02 -7.75 -12.71
CA LYS A 63 3.58 -9.13 -12.77
C LYS A 63 3.31 -9.68 -11.37
N VAL A 64 2.19 -10.37 -11.23
CA VAL A 64 1.72 -11.02 -10.01
C VAL A 64 1.68 -12.53 -10.24
N ALA A 65 2.07 -13.32 -9.25
CA ALA A 65 1.96 -14.77 -9.30
C ALA A 65 0.47 -15.16 -9.21
N SER A 66 -0.09 -15.73 -10.27
CA SER A 66 -1.48 -16.15 -10.32
C SER A 66 -1.64 -17.62 -10.71
N ASN A 67 -2.87 -18.14 -10.65
CA ASN A 67 -3.23 -19.46 -11.17
C ASN A 67 -2.99 -19.61 -12.69
N LEU A 68 -2.72 -18.50 -13.40
CA LEU A 68 -2.38 -18.45 -14.83
C LEU A 68 -0.88 -18.22 -15.08
N GLY A 69 -0.07 -18.41 -14.04
CA GLY A 69 1.36 -18.12 -14.01
C GLY A 69 1.66 -16.68 -13.61
N LEU A 70 2.88 -16.22 -13.88
CA LEU A 70 3.29 -14.84 -13.61
C LEU A 70 2.68 -13.90 -14.66
N ARG A 71 1.68 -13.09 -14.26
CA ARG A 71 0.84 -12.28 -15.17
C ARG A 71 0.84 -10.82 -14.77
N ALA A 72 0.88 -9.92 -15.76
CA ALA A 72 0.72 -8.49 -15.52
C ALA A 72 -0.64 -8.23 -14.84
N VAL A 73 -0.63 -7.45 -13.76
CA VAL A 73 -1.83 -7.12 -12.98
C VAL A 73 -2.93 -6.50 -13.83
N GLY A 74 -2.57 -5.68 -14.83
CA GLY A 74 -3.52 -5.04 -15.73
C GLY A 74 -4.32 -6.02 -16.59
N ALA A 75 -3.81 -7.25 -16.77
CA ALA A 75 -4.44 -8.32 -17.53
C ALA A 75 -5.29 -9.29 -16.68
N LEU A 76 -5.29 -9.14 -15.36
CA LEU A 76 -6.10 -9.95 -14.46
C LEU A 76 -7.56 -9.45 -14.42
N SER A 77 -8.46 -10.36 -14.09
CA SER A 77 -9.89 -10.12 -13.94
C SER A 77 -10.38 -10.52 -12.55
N VAL A 78 -11.52 -9.95 -12.13
CA VAL A 78 -12.21 -10.40 -10.90
C VAL A 78 -12.51 -11.90 -11.01
N GLY A 79 -12.20 -12.65 -9.94
CA GLY A 79 -12.31 -14.11 -9.90
C GLY A 79 -11.01 -14.86 -10.25
N ASP A 80 -10.04 -14.23 -10.92
CA ASP A 80 -8.70 -14.82 -11.05
C ASP A 80 -8.07 -14.99 -9.67
N LYS A 81 -7.21 -16.00 -9.51
CA LYS A 81 -6.58 -16.31 -8.22
C LYS A 81 -5.14 -15.87 -8.20
N VAL A 82 -4.76 -15.15 -7.16
CA VAL A 82 -3.40 -14.68 -6.90
C VAL A 82 -2.81 -15.51 -5.76
N LEU A 83 -1.54 -15.88 -5.88
CA LEU A 83 -0.80 -16.53 -4.81
C LEU A 83 -0.46 -15.49 -3.74
N THR A 84 -0.91 -15.76 -2.52
CA THR A 84 -0.63 -14.97 -1.31
C THR A 84 0.33 -15.72 -0.40
N PHE A 85 0.99 -14.97 0.49
CA PHE A 85 2.06 -15.45 1.36
C PHE A 85 1.59 -16.55 2.32
N ASP A 86 0.49 -16.32 3.03
CA ASP A 86 -0.03 -17.21 4.07
C ASP A 86 -1.37 -17.87 3.68
N GLY A 87 -2.13 -17.26 2.76
CA GLY A 87 -3.44 -17.72 2.32
C GLY A 87 -3.46 -18.65 1.10
N GLY A 88 -2.33 -18.89 0.43
CA GLY A 88 -2.30 -19.66 -0.82
C GLY A 88 -3.01 -18.94 -1.97
N MET A 89 -3.77 -19.64 -2.81
CA MET A 89 -4.43 -19.02 -3.98
C MET A 89 -5.75 -18.34 -3.61
N GLN A 90 -5.76 -17.01 -3.56
CA GLN A 90 -6.92 -16.20 -3.18
C GLN A 90 -7.59 -15.51 -4.39
N PRO A 91 -8.93 -15.53 -4.49
CA PRO A 91 -9.64 -14.90 -5.61
C PRO A 91 -9.65 -13.37 -5.47
N ILE A 92 -9.39 -12.68 -6.57
CA ILE A 92 -9.58 -11.23 -6.66
C ILE A 92 -11.07 -10.92 -6.56
N THR A 93 -11.46 -10.06 -5.61
CA THR A 93 -12.85 -9.66 -5.37
C THR A 93 -13.22 -8.35 -6.07
N ALA A 94 -12.25 -7.47 -6.28
CA ALA A 94 -12.42 -6.22 -7.00
C ALA A 94 -11.12 -5.78 -7.68
N ILE A 95 -11.25 -5.03 -8.77
CA ILE A 95 -10.14 -4.37 -9.46
C ILE A 95 -10.52 -2.92 -9.69
N HIS A 96 -9.65 -2.00 -9.28
CA HIS A 96 -9.78 -0.57 -9.54
C HIS A 96 -8.59 -0.09 -10.37
N ARG A 97 -8.85 0.73 -11.38
CA ARG A 97 -7.82 1.33 -12.23
C ARG A 97 -7.93 2.84 -12.15
N THR A 98 -6.79 3.50 -11.93
CA THR A 98 -6.70 4.95 -11.83
C THR A 98 -5.42 5.43 -12.50
N ILE A 99 -5.45 6.66 -13.02
CA ILE A 99 -4.25 7.31 -13.54
C ILE A 99 -3.70 8.20 -12.43
N VAL A 100 -2.45 7.94 -12.04
CA VAL A 100 -1.70 8.67 -11.03
C VAL A 100 -0.52 9.37 -11.68
N TRP A 101 -0.16 10.53 -11.11
CA TRP A 101 0.83 11.48 -11.62
C TRP A 101 0.58 11.90 -13.07
N GLN A 102 0.22 13.15 -13.33
CA GLN A 102 -0.03 13.60 -14.71
C GLN A 102 1.27 13.83 -15.52
N GLY A 103 2.43 13.60 -14.91
CA GLY A 103 3.76 13.87 -15.46
C GLY A 103 4.23 15.30 -15.18
N GLY A 104 5.55 15.46 -15.08
CA GLY A 104 6.19 16.76 -14.91
C GLY A 104 6.82 16.99 -13.53
N PRO A 105 7.76 17.94 -13.41
CA PRO A 105 8.51 18.20 -12.17
C PRO A 105 7.67 18.87 -11.06
N GLU A 106 6.41 19.18 -11.34
CA GLU A 106 5.51 19.85 -10.39
C GLU A 106 5.01 18.92 -9.27
N SER A 107 5.15 17.59 -9.42
CA SER A 107 4.88 16.66 -8.32
C SER A 107 5.89 16.85 -7.20
N HIS A 108 5.42 16.99 -5.96
CA HIS A 108 6.32 17.17 -4.82
C HIS A 108 7.20 15.92 -4.66
N ARG A 109 8.50 16.11 -4.33
CA ARG A 109 9.47 15.00 -4.23
C ARG A 109 9.02 13.87 -3.29
N HIS A 110 8.24 14.16 -2.26
CA HIS A 110 7.75 13.15 -1.33
C HIS A 110 6.70 12.21 -1.95
N GLU A 111 5.98 12.68 -2.98
CA GLU A 111 4.97 11.92 -3.75
C GLU A 111 5.60 11.12 -4.90
N TRP A 112 6.89 11.31 -5.17
CA TRP A 112 7.56 10.60 -6.26
C TRP A 112 7.58 9.09 -5.98
N PRO A 113 7.27 8.27 -7.00
CA PRO A 113 7.30 6.82 -6.85
C PRO A 113 8.69 6.32 -6.46
N VAL A 114 8.71 5.16 -5.80
CA VAL A 114 9.92 4.47 -5.37
C VAL A 114 10.32 3.46 -6.44
N SER A 115 11.51 3.62 -7.02
CA SER A 115 12.11 2.67 -7.95
C SER A 115 12.94 1.65 -7.18
N ILE A 116 12.57 0.39 -7.35
CA ILE A 116 13.23 -0.80 -6.81
C ILE A 116 14.03 -1.44 -7.96
N PRO A 117 15.37 -1.45 -7.90
CA PRO A 117 16.19 -2.18 -8.87
C PRO A 117 15.85 -3.67 -8.88
N GLN A 118 16.20 -4.37 -9.96
CA GLN A 118 16.18 -5.83 -9.97
C GLN A 118 16.98 -6.38 -8.78
N GLU A 119 16.51 -7.49 -8.19
CA GLU A 119 17.10 -8.23 -7.07
C GLU A 119 17.12 -7.51 -5.72
N ALA A 120 16.84 -6.20 -5.66
CA ALA A 120 16.89 -5.42 -4.42
C ALA A 120 15.95 -5.96 -3.32
N LEU A 121 14.79 -6.51 -3.69
CA LEU A 121 13.83 -7.10 -2.76
C LEU A 121 13.44 -8.52 -3.19
N GLY A 122 14.36 -9.23 -3.85
CA GLY A 122 14.09 -10.56 -4.43
C GLY A 122 13.26 -10.55 -5.72
N ASN A 123 12.88 -9.37 -6.22
CA ASN A 123 12.23 -9.20 -7.52
C ASN A 123 13.16 -9.58 -8.68
N ARG A 124 12.64 -10.31 -9.66
CA ARG A 124 13.34 -10.72 -10.90
C ARG A 124 13.39 -9.64 -11.97
N SER A 125 12.66 -8.53 -11.77
CA SER A 125 12.62 -7.40 -12.69
C SER A 125 12.45 -6.12 -11.88
N ALA A 126 12.97 -5.00 -12.39
CA ALA A 126 12.82 -3.71 -11.72
C ALA A 126 11.34 -3.38 -11.49
N LEU A 127 11.04 -2.83 -10.32
CA LEU A 127 9.70 -2.56 -9.84
C LEU A 127 9.57 -1.08 -9.47
N THR A 128 8.40 -0.52 -9.70
CA THR A 128 8.07 0.85 -9.30
C THR A 128 6.87 0.81 -8.38
N LEU A 129 6.99 1.39 -7.19
CA LEU A 129 5.97 1.37 -6.15
C LEU A 129 5.50 2.77 -5.79
N LEU A 130 4.27 2.87 -5.28
CA LEU A 130 3.84 4.06 -4.54
C LEU A 130 4.72 4.25 -3.28
N PRO A 131 4.89 5.49 -2.79
CA PRO A 131 5.62 5.74 -1.56
C PRO A 131 5.14 4.86 -0.39
N GLU A 132 3.84 4.89 -0.12
CA GLU A 132 3.21 4.21 1.01
C GLU A 132 2.80 2.76 0.71
N GLN A 133 3.26 2.20 -0.43
CA GLN A 133 2.98 0.80 -0.74
C GLN A 133 3.68 -0.08 0.29
N GLY A 134 2.90 -0.83 1.05
CA GLY A 134 3.42 -1.78 2.02
C GLY A 134 4.19 -2.92 1.33
N VAL A 135 5.39 -3.17 1.82
CA VAL A 135 6.30 -4.25 1.41
C VAL A 135 6.50 -5.14 2.62
N LEU A 136 6.21 -6.44 2.50
CA LEU A 136 6.53 -7.40 3.56
C LEU A 136 8.04 -7.71 3.49
N VAL A 137 8.72 -7.51 4.61
CA VAL A 137 10.15 -7.77 4.77
C VAL A 137 10.38 -8.81 5.85
N GLU A 138 11.43 -9.61 5.67
CA GLU A 138 11.92 -10.56 6.65
C GLU A 138 13.15 -9.99 7.34
N SER A 139 13.16 -9.97 8.67
CA SER A 139 14.31 -9.56 9.47
C SER A 139 14.22 -10.12 10.88
N THR A 140 15.37 -10.47 11.47
CA THR A 140 15.38 -10.91 12.87
C THR A 140 14.99 -9.79 13.84
N ALA A 141 15.20 -8.53 13.44
CA ALA A 141 14.77 -7.35 14.18
C ALA A 141 13.25 -7.11 14.13
N ALA A 142 12.53 -7.72 13.18
CA ALA A 142 11.07 -7.67 13.08
C ALA A 142 10.37 -8.72 13.94
N ARG A 143 11.12 -9.54 14.69
CA ARG A 143 10.58 -10.71 15.38
C ARG A 143 9.52 -10.32 16.41
N ASP A 144 8.30 -10.81 16.20
CA ASP A 144 7.18 -10.62 17.11
C ASP A 144 7.30 -11.49 18.39
N PRO A 145 6.38 -11.36 19.37
CA PRO A 145 6.40 -12.19 20.58
C PRO A 145 6.24 -13.70 20.35
N PHE A 146 5.70 -14.12 19.22
CA PHE A 146 5.54 -15.52 18.82
C PHE A 146 6.73 -16.04 18.00
N GLY A 147 7.67 -15.17 17.67
CA GLY A 147 8.88 -15.50 16.95
C GLY A 147 8.78 -15.30 15.44
N ASP A 148 7.74 -14.67 14.91
CA ASP A 148 7.57 -14.46 13.48
C ASP A 148 8.41 -13.27 12.99
N PRO A 149 9.36 -13.43 12.05
CA PRO A 149 10.33 -12.40 11.68
C PRO A 149 9.85 -11.50 10.52
N PHE A 150 8.54 -11.28 10.38
CA PHE A 150 7.98 -10.49 9.27
C PHE A 150 7.33 -9.20 9.75
N ALA A 151 7.55 -8.14 8.98
CA ALA A 151 6.84 -6.87 9.16
C ALA A 151 6.56 -6.22 7.80
N VAL A 152 5.49 -5.43 7.72
CA VAL A 152 5.19 -4.62 6.55
C VAL A 152 5.75 -3.22 6.78
N VAL A 153 6.55 -2.74 5.84
CA VAL A 153 7.11 -1.39 5.84
C VAL A 153 6.68 -0.62 4.58
N PRO A 154 6.48 0.71 4.65
CA PRO A 154 6.27 1.50 3.45
C PRO A 154 7.53 1.48 2.57
N ALA A 155 7.35 1.49 1.25
CA ALA A 155 8.47 1.52 0.30
C ALA A 155 9.42 2.72 0.52
N THR A 156 8.92 3.82 1.07
CA THR A 156 9.73 4.99 1.46
C THR A 156 10.79 4.70 2.53
N ALA A 157 10.54 3.76 3.45
CA ALA A 157 11.48 3.38 4.50
C ALA A 157 12.72 2.69 3.92
N LEU A 158 12.59 2.04 2.77
CA LEU A 158 13.66 1.32 2.08
C LEU A 158 14.52 2.24 1.19
N VAL A 159 14.16 3.51 1.03
CA VAL A 159 14.89 4.46 0.17
C VAL A 159 16.31 4.70 0.70
N GLY A 160 17.28 4.57 -0.18
CA GLY A 160 18.71 4.65 0.15
C GLY A 160 19.35 3.30 0.48
N LYS A 161 18.57 2.22 0.52
CA LYS A 161 19.05 0.84 0.72
C LYS A 161 18.99 0.08 -0.59
N ARG A 162 19.95 -0.82 -0.84
CA ARG A 162 19.96 -1.72 -2.02
C ARG A 162 19.70 -1.02 -3.38
N GLY A 163 20.16 0.22 -3.54
CA GLY A 163 19.96 1.04 -4.74
C GLY A 163 18.54 1.61 -4.94
N ILE A 164 17.64 1.42 -3.96
CA ILE A 164 16.26 1.91 -3.97
C ILE A 164 16.26 3.43 -3.84
N ARG A 165 15.48 4.09 -4.71
CA ARG A 165 15.43 5.57 -4.78
C ARG A 165 14.08 6.08 -5.26
N ARG A 166 13.74 7.31 -4.88
CA ARG A 166 12.62 8.03 -5.48
C ARG A 166 12.98 8.54 -6.88
N VAL A 167 12.04 8.46 -7.82
CA VAL A 167 12.24 8.91 -9.20
C VAL A 167 11.04 9.73 -9.63
N ALA A 168 11.28 10.93 -10.20
CA ALA A 168 10.20 11.77 -10.71
C ALA A 168 9.43 11.04 -11.83
N PRO A 169 8.09 11.06 -11.82
CA PRO A 169 7.30 10.47 -12.88
C PRO A 169 7.42 11.33 -14.15
N ILE A 170 7.95 10.75 -15.23
CA ILE A 170 8.15 11.43 -16.52
C ILE A 170 6.91 11.37 -17.44
N ARG A 171 5.95 10.52 -17.12
CA ARG A 171 4.73 10.27 -17.89
C ARG A 171 3.58 9.88 -16.95
N PRO A 172 2.32 10.02 -17.39
CA PRO A 172 1.19 9.42 -16.72
C PRO A 172 1.39 7.94 -16.43
N VAL A 173 1.01 7.51 -15.24
CA VAL A 173 1.16 6.13 -14.80
C VAL A 173 -0.21 5.57 -14.46
N GLU A 174 -0.54 4.45 -15.11
CA GLU A 174 -1.74 3.70 -14.78
C GLU A 174 -1.45 2.75 -13.61
N LEU A 175 -2.24 2.91 -12.54
CA LEU A 175 -2.22 2.09 -11.35
C LEU A 175 -3.43 1.15 -11.36
N THR A 176 -3.18 -0.12 -11.07
CA THR A 176 -4.19 -1.15 -10.86
C THR A 176 -4.13 -1.63 -9.42
N SER A 177 -5.20 -1.40 -8.67
CA SER A 177 -5.37 -1.93 -7.31
C SER A 177 -6.29 -3.14 -7.37
N ILE A 178 -5.85 -4.25 -6.79
CA ILE A 178 -6.64 -5.48 -6.65
C ILE A 178 -7.04 -5.64 -5.18
N SER A 179 -8.23 -6.15 -4.93
CA SER A 179 -8.73 -6.40 -3.58
C SER A 179 -9.05 -7.87 -3.39
N PHE A 180 -8.96 -8.32 -2.15
CA PHE A 180 -9.32 -9.66 -1.71
C PHE A 180 -10.44 -9.57 -0.65
N ALA A 181 -10.91 -10.72 -0.17
CA ALA A 181 -11.93 -10.75 0.89
C ALA A 181 -11.38 -10.28 2.25
N ARG A 182 -10.06 -10.43 2.46
CA ARG A 182 -9.30 -9.98 3.65
C ARG A 182 -8.04 -9.29 3.17
N GLU A 183 -7.26 -8.77 4.10
CA GLU A 183 -5.91 -8.34 3.78
C GLU A 183 -5.05 -9.54 3.39
N GLU A 184 -4.16 -9.35 2.42
CA GLU A 184 -3.29 -10.39 1.87
C GLU A 184 -1.94 -9.77 1.52
N VAL A 185 -0.87 -10.56 1.60
CA VAL A 185 0.41 -10.22 1.00
C VAL A 185 0.61 -11.08 -0.25
N ILE A 186 0.91 -10.45 -1.39
CA ILE A 186 1.00 -11.11 -2.70
C ILE A 186 2.42 -11.16 -3.23
N TYR A 187 2.74 -12.20 -4.01
CA TYR A 187 4.01 -12.30 -4.72
C TYR A 187 3.99 -11.51 -6.04
N VAL A 188 4.94 -10.60 -6.20
CA VAL A 188 5.13 -9.80 -7.41
C VAL A 188 6.54 -9.91 -7.97
N GLU A 189 6.67 -9.74 -9.28
CA GLU A 189 7.91 -9.82 -10.04
C GLU A 189 8.75 -11.06 -9.69
N GLY A 190 8.08 -12.17 -9.33
CA GLY A 190 8.70 -13.46 -9.03
C GLY A 190 9.41 -13.58 -7.68
N GLY A 191 9.27 -12.62 -6.76
CA GLY A 191 9.83 -12.78 -5.41
C GLY A 191 9.48 -11.71 -4.38
N THR A 192 9.23 -10.45 -4.77
CA THR A 192 8.88 -9.41 -3.80
C THR A 192 7.47 -9.61 -3.26
N LEU A 193 7.27 -9.32 -1.98
CA LEU A 193 6.01 -9.47 -1.27
C LEU A 193 5.38 -8.10 -1.01
N LEU A 194 4.18 -7.86 -1.54
CA LEU A 194 3.48 -6.59 -1.39
C LEU A 194 2.18 -6.77 -0.61
N TYR A 195 1.97 -5.88 0.37
CA TYR A 195 0.78 -5.86 1.20
C TYR A 195 -0.40 -5.23 0.46
N CYS A 196 -1.54 -5.93 0.48
CA CYS A 196 -2.82 -5.51 -0.07
C CYS A 196 -3.83 -5.42 1.07
N PRO A 197 -4.19 -4.20 1.52
CA PRO A 197 -5.15 -4.03 2.61
C PRO A 197 -6.52 -4.55 2.19
N ALA A 198 -7.30 -5.05 3.16
CA ALA A 198 -8.71 -5.30 2.94
C ALA A 198 -9.40 -4.00 2.53
N ARG A 199 -10.28 -4.06 1.52
CA ARG A 199 -11.12 -2.91 1.21
C ARG A 199 -12.17 -2.81 2.32
N THR A 200 -12.04 -1.84 3.23
CA THR A 200 -13.08 -1.54 4.23
C THR A 200 -14.25 -0.89 3.48
N VAL A 201 -15.39 -1.60 3.34
CA VAL A 201 -16.52 -1.12 2.52
C VAL A 201 -17.71 -0.67 3.37
N ALA A 202 -17.78 -0.98 4.67
CA ALA A 202 -18.94 -0.64 5.48
C ALA A 202 -18.60 0.23 6.69
N LEU A 203 -19.51 1.16 7.01
CA LEU A 203 -19.55 1.88 8.30
C LEU A 203 -19.64 0.90 9.50
N ASP A 204 -20.23 -0.29 9.28
CA ASP A 204 -20.34 -1.35 10.29
C ASP A 204 -18.97 -2.00 10.61
N ASP A 205 -18.03 -2.04 9.64
CA ASP A 205 -16.68 -2.60 9.83
C ASP A 205 -15.83 -1.74 10.81
N PHE A 206 -16.21 -0.48 11.06
CA PHE A 206 -15.52 0.40 12.01
C PHE A 206 -15.77 0.02 13.48
N LEU A 207 -16.80 -0.78 13.76
CA LEU A 207 -17.13 -1.22 15.12
C LEU A 207 -16.38 -2.49 15.53
N GLU A 208 -15.89 -3.26 14.56
CA GLU A 208 -15.02 -4.42 14.78
C GLU A 208 -13.55 -3.97 14.71
N VAL A 209 -12.73 -4.39 15.68
CA VAL A 209 -11.28 -4.20 15.55
C VAL A 209 -10.83 -5.22 14.51
N PRO A 210 -10.31 -4.81 13.34
CA PRO A 210 -9.81 -5.78 12.37
C PRO A 210 -8.72 -6.62 13.06
N GLU A 211 -8.82 -7.94 12.97
CA GLU A 211 -7.68 -8.81 13.27
C GLU A 211 -6.63 -8.55 12.19
N LEU A 212 -5.70 -7.63 12.48
CA LEU A 212 -4.57 -7.35 11.60
C LEU A 212 -3.70 -8.60 11.54
N ARG A 213 -3.60 -9.19 10.35
CA ARG A 213 -2.76 -10.36 10.06
C ARG A 213 -1.29 -10.01 9.93
N TYR A 214 -1.00 -8.75 9.61
CA TYR A 214 0.34 -8.28 9.35
C TYR A 214 0.68 -7.08 10.24
N ASP A 215 1.89 -7.07 10.79
CA ASP A 215 2.40 -5.93 11.55
C ASP A 215 2.86 -4.82 10.58
N VAL A 216 2.02 -3.81 10.40
CA VAL A 216 2.31 -2.66 9.54
C VAL A 216 2.99 -1.57 10.38
N LEU A 217 4.28 -1.38 10.12
CA LEU A 217 5.10 -0.42 10.86
C LEU A 217 4.93 1.00 10.33
N GLU A 218 4.79 1.94 11.24
CA GLU A 218 4.84 3.37 10.96
C GLU A 218 6.30 3.87 10.79
N ASP A 219 6.46 5.03 10.15
CA ASP A 219 7.70 5.57 9.60
C ASP A 219 8.99 5.33 10.42
N ASP A 220 9.04 5.74 11.69
CA ASP A 220 10.27 5.65 12.49
C ASP A 220 10.69 4.20 12.75
N ALA A 221 9.73 3.34 13.11
CA ALA A 221 9.97 1.91 13.33
C ALA A 221 10.36 1.22 12.02
N ALA A 222 9.69 1.55 10.92
CA ALA A 222 9.99 1.03 9.60
C ALA A 222 11.40 1.41 9.12
N ARG A 223 11.84 2.65 9.36
CA ARG A 223 13.20 3.09 9.00
C ARG A 223 14.28 2.37 9.81
N ILE A 224 14.06 2.20 11.12
CA ILE A 224 15.00 1.44 11.96
C ILE A 224 15.10 0.00 11.46
N LEU A 225 13.97 -0.63 11.15
CA LEU A 225 13.97 -1.98 10.62
C LEU A 225 14.70 -2.08 9.27
N ALA A 226 14.50 -1.11 8.38
CA ALA A 226 15.20 -1.04 7.10
C ALA A 226 16.73 -0.94 7.25
N GLU A 227 17.23 -0.30 8.30
CA GLU A 227 18.67 -0.31 8.63
C GLU A 227 19.14 -1.69 9.09
N CYS A 228 18.37 -2.35 9.95
CA CYS A 228 18.67 -3.71 10.43
C CYS A 228 18.80 -4.70 9.27
N ILE A 229 17.91 -4.63 8.27
CA ILE A 229 17.95 -5.50 7.09
C ILE A 229 19.27 -5.38 6.33
N VAL A 230 19.80 -4.16 6.19
CA VAL A 230 21.09 -3.97 5.50
C VAL A 230 22.25 -4.52 6.32
N ILE A 231 22.22 -4.34 7.64
CA ILE A 231 23.23 -4.91 8.54
C ILE A 231 23.19 -6.45 8.49
N GLU A 232 22.01 -7.04 8.45
CA GLU A 232 21.83 -8.50 8.35
C GLU A 232 22.43 -9.04 7.04
N ASP A 233 22.19 -8.38 5.91
CA ASP A 233 22.78 -8.77 4.61
C ASP A 233 24.32 -8.75 4.61
N GLU A 234 24.95 -7.88 5.40
CA GLU A 234 26.41 -7.80 5.54
C GLU A 234 26.99 -8.93 6.40
N ILE A 235 26.21 -9.41 7.39
CA ILE A 235 26.61 -10.45 8.34
C ILE A 235 26.40 -11.84 7.75
N ASP A 236 25.31 -12.05 7.01
CA ASP A 236 24.99 -13.29 6.29
C ASP A 236 24.63 -12.95 4.83
N PRO A 237 25.64 -12.88 3.93
CA PRO A 237 25.37 -12.62 2.53
C PRO A 237 24.61 -13.83 1.99
N ARG A 238 23.29 -13.67 1.76
CA ARG A 238 22.40 -14.70 1.19
C ARG A 238 23.14 -15.48 0.12
N THR A 239 23.65 -16.66 0.47
CA THR A 239 24.45 -17.45 -0.45
C THR A 239 23.51 -17.99 -1.52
N PRO A 240 23.82 -17.87 -2.82
CA PRO A 240 23.02 -18.53 -3.83
C PRO A 240 23.12 -20.03 -3.56
N GLU A 241 21.99 -20.70 -3.29
CA GLU A 241 21.93 -22.16 -3.26
C GLU A 241 22.43 -22.68 -4.61
N VAL A 242 23.69 -23.10 -4.67
CA VAL A 242 24.21 -23.89 -5.76
C VAL A 242 23.55 -25.26 -5.63
N SER A 243 22.48 -25.48 -6.41
CA SER A 243 21.91 -26.82 -6.59
C SER A 243 23.06 -27.79 -6.91
N PRO A 244 23.24 -28.89 -6.16
CA PRO A 244 24.26 -29.88 -6.49
C PRO A 244 24.00 -30.37 -7.91
N GLY A 245 25.02 -30.21 -8.77
CA GLY A 245 24.94 -30.60 -10.16
C GLY A 245 24.43 -32.03 -10.29
N VAL A 246 23.35 -32.18 -11.07
CA VAL A 246 22.96 -33.47 -11.63
C VAL A 246 24.17 -33.97 -12.42
N LEU A 247 24.85 -34.97 -11.88
CA LEU A 247 25.87 -35.75 -12.58
C LEU A 247 25.23 -36.32 -13.85
N ALA A 248 25.55 -35.74 -15.00
CA ALA A 248 25.26 -36.36 -16.29
C ALA A 248 26.14 -37.62 -16.39
N SER A 249 25.47 -38.74 -16.61
CA SER A 249 26.04 -40.07 -16.85
C SER A 249 26.89 -40.13 -18.12
#